data_AF-A0A402C3J5-F1
#
_entry.id   AF-A0A402C3J5-F1
#
_cell.length_a   1.000
_cell.length_b   1.000
_cell.length_c   1.000
_cell.angle_alpha   90.00
_cell.angle_beta   90.00
_cell.angle_gamma   90.00
#
_symmetry.space_group_name_H-M   'P 1'
#
loop_
_entity.id
_entity.type
_entity.pdbx_description
1 polymer ?
#
loop_
_entity_poly.entity_id
_entity_poly.type
_entity_poly.pdbx_seq_one_letter_code
_entity_poly.pdbx_strand_id
1 'polypeptide(L)' 'MSFELRNTHSFITDRVALLHGAWKIRGGDAENEIAMNGTSIEVVEKQQDGTWLYVIDNPFGIAPEDAP' A
#
# COMPACT_ATOMS: atom_id res chain seq x y z
N MET A 1 -4.39 -9.83 -14.69
CA MET A 1 -4.43 -8.97 -13.50
C MET A 1 -3.04 -8.89 -12.91
N SER A 2 -2.49 -7.69 -12.70
CA SER A 2 -1.26 -7.45 -11.96
C SER A 2 -1.51 -6.42 -10.86
N PHE A 3 -0.79 -6.60 -9.75
CA PHE A 3 -0.68 -5.65 -8.66
C PHE A 3 0.79 -5.46 -8.35
N GLU A 4 1.23 -4.21 -8.35
CA GLU A 4 2.58 -3.81 -7.98
C GLU A 4 2.47 -2.83 -6.83
N LEU A 5 3.18 -3.09 -5.73
CA LEU A 5 3.34 -2.18 -4.60
C LEU A 5 4.82 -2.02 -4.32
N ARG A 6 5.26 -0.78 -4.16
CA ARG A 6 6.62 -0.44 -3.76
C ARG A 6 6.58 0.49 -2.56
N ASN A 7 7.21 0.08 -1.46
CA ASN A 7 7.50 0.99 -0.36
C ASN A 7 8.51 2.04 -0.82
N THR A 8 8.11 3.30 -0.76
CA THR A 8 8.94 4.46 -1.11
C THR A 8 9.71 4.97 0.10
N HIS A 9 9.08 4.91 1.28
CA HIS A 9 9.68 5.29 2.56
C HIS A 9 9.26 4.31 3.64
N SER A 10 10.14 4.15 4.63
CA SER A 10 9.87 3.36 5.82
C SER A 10 10.50 4.05 7.02
N PHE A 11 9.69 4.28 8.05
CA PHE A 11 10.12 4.82 9.32
C PHE A 11 9.93 3.72 10.35
N ILE A 12 11.04 3.20 10.87
CA ILE A 12 11.06 1.96 11.64
C ILE A 12 11.50 2.26 13.06
N THR A 13 10.72 1.78 14.02
CA THR A 13 11.11 1.62 15.42
C THR A 13 11.27 0.13 15.72
N ASP A 14 11.64 -0.23 16.94
CA ASP A 14 11.91 -1.63 17.31
C ASP A 14 10.75 -2.59 16.95
N ARG A 15 9.50 -2.15 17.19
CA ARG A 15 8.31 -2.98 17.00
C ARG A 15 7.28 -2.43 16.02
N VAL A 16 7.33 -1.16 15.65
CA VAL A 16 6.33 -0.55 14.77
C VAL A 16 7.04 0.13 13.61
N ALA A 17 6.49 0.00 12.40
CA ALA A 17 6.94 0.77 11.25
C ALA A 17 5.76 1.44 10.53
N LEU A 18 6.02 2.68 10.09
CA LEU A 18 5.17 3.41 9.16
C LEU A 18 5.75 3.24 7.75
N LEU A 19 4.92 2.79 6.83
CA LEU A 19 5.25 2.55 5.44
C LEU A 19 4.50 3.55 4.56
N HIS A 20 5.19 4.10 3.57
CA HIS A 20 4.55 4.88 2.50
C HIS A 20 4.74 4.12 1.19
N GLY A 21 3.65 3.64 0.60
CA GLY A 21 3.65 2.87 -0.64
C GLY A 21 3.26 3.69 -1.87
N ALA A 22 3.69 3.23 -3.03
CA ALA A 22 3.12 3.58 -4.32
C ALA A 22 2.71 2.29 -5.03
N TRP A 23 1.48 2.24 -5.52
CA TRP A 23 0.91 1.04 -6.10
C TRP A 23 0.32 1.27 -7.49
N LYS A 24 0.24 0.19 -8.26
CA LYS A 24 -0.41 0.10 -9.57
C LYS A 24 -1.21 -1.19 -9.68
N ILE A 25 -2.40 -1.09 -10.24
CA ILE A 25 -3.26 -2.22 -10.58
C ILE A 25 -3.51 -2.18 -12.08
N ARG A 26 -3.34 -3.33 -12.75
CA ARG A 26 -3.82 -3.54 -14.12
C ARG A 26 -4.67 -4.79 -14.18
N GLY A 27 -5.88 -4.68 -14.70
CA GLY A 27 -6.85 -5.77 -14.73
C GLY A 27 -7.83 -5.64 -15.87
N GLY A 28 -8.89 -6.42 -15.81
CA GLY A 28 -9.94 -6.41 -16.81
C GLY A 28 -9.77 -7.46 -17.90
N ASP A 29 -10.67 -7.37 -18.88
CA ASP A 29 -10.68 -8.15 -20.12
C ASP A 29 -10.55 -7.22 -21.33
N ALA A 30 -10.69 -7.76 -22.55
CA ALA A 30 -10.55 -7.00 -23.78
C ALA A 30 -11.59 -5.88 -23.95
N GLU A 31 -12.71 -5.94 -23.23
CA GLU A 31 -13.80 -4.96 -23.32
C GLU A 31 -13.75 -3.95 -22.16
N ASN A 32 -13.19 -4.34 -21.00
CA ASN A 32 -13.20 -3.56 -19.78
C ASN A 32 -11.82 -3.57 -19.10
N GLU A 33 -10.82 -2.93 -19.70
CA GLU A 33 -9.51 -2.75 -19.07
C GLU A 33 -9.60 -1.85 -17.83
N ILE A 34 -8.94 -2.27 -16.74
CA ILE A 34 -8.80 -1.50 -15.51
C ILE A 34 -7.34 -1.12 -15.35
N ALA A 35 -7.06 0.17 -15.22
CA ALA A 35 -5.75 0.69 -14.86
C ALA A 35 -5.89 1.73 -13.75
N MET A 36 -5.38 1.41 -12.56
CA MET A 36 -5.43 2.27 -11.39
C MET A 36 -4.04 2.43 -10.78
N ASN A 37 -3.80 3.56 -10.15
CA ASN A 37 -2.56 3.81 -9.42
C ASN A 37 -2.85 4.73 -8.24
N GLY A 38 -1.96 4.70 -7.24
CA GLY A 38 -2.11 5.55 -6.07
C GLY A 38 -0.93 5.45 -5.12
N THR A 39 -1.08 6.14 -4.00
CA THR A 39 -0.18 6.07 -2.85
C THR A 39 -0.91 5.45 -1.67
N SER A 40 -0.17 4.76 -0.82
CA SER A 40 -0.71 4.15 0.39
C SER A 40 0.11 4.53 1.61
N ILE A 41 -0.51 4.42 2.78
CA ILE A 41 0.15 4.53 4.07
C ILE A 41 -0.25 3.33 4.90
N GLU A 42 0.73 2.61 5.44
CA GLU A 42 0.47 1.42 6.24
C GLU A 42 1.21 1.49 7.57
N VAL A 43 0.61 0.90 8.59
CA VAL A 43 1.27 0.66 9.88
C VAL A 43 1.43 -0.85 10.04
N VAL A 44 2.67 -1.29 10.26
CA VAL A 44 2.99 -2.69 10.55
C VAL A 44 3.58 -2.83 11.94
N GLU A 45 3.29 -3.94 12.61
CA GLU A 45 3.88 -4.31 13.89
C GLU A 45 4.68 -5.61 13.78
N LYS A 46 5.87 -5.61 14.39
CA LYS A 46 6.73 -6.78 14.54
C LYS A 46 6.22 -7.69 15.64
N GLN A 47 5.95 -8.92 15.27
CA GLN A 47 5.48 -9.97 16.16
C GLN A 47 6.64 -10.55 16.98
N GLN A 48 6.32 -11.35 18.01
CA GLN A 48 7.32 -11.98 18.87
C GLN A 48 8.28 -12.92 18.12
N ASP A 49 7.81 -13.53 17.03
CA ASP A 49 8.60 -14.39 16.15
C ASP A 49 9.46 -13.62 15.13
N GLY A 50 9.39 -12.28 15.17
CA GLY A 50 10.14 -11.39 14.28
C GLY A 50 9.48 -11.11 12.93
N THR A 51 8.32 -11.71 12.63
CA THR A 51 7.52 -11.38 11.45
C THR A 51 6.87 -10.00 11.58
N TRP A 52 6.48 -9.39 10.47
CA TRP A 52 5.73 -8.12 10.46
C TRP A 52 4.33 -8.35 9.92
N LEU A 53 3.32 -7.80 10.59
CA LEU A 53 1.92 -7.86 10.18
C LEU A 53 1.34 -6.46 10.05
N TYR A 54 0.45 -6.26 9.07
CA TYR A 54 -0.33 -5.04 8.95
C TYR A 54 -1.27 -4.87 10.14
N VAL A 55 -1.24 -3.67 10.73
CA VAL A 55 -2.16 -3.22 11.78
C VAL A 55 -3.14 -2.19 11.21
N ILE A 56 -2.67 -1.33 10.31
CA ILE A 56 -3.48 -0.40 9.52
C ILE A 56 -3.05 -0.51 8.06
N ASP A 57 -4.02 -0.58 7.17
CA ASP A 57 -3.85 -0.48 5.72
C ASP A 57 -4.71 0.68 5.20
N ASN A 58 -4.06 1.76 4.75
CA ASN A 58 -4.74 2.88 4.11
C ASN A 58 -4.27 2.95 2.64
N PRO A 59 -4.99 2.28 1.72
CA PRO A 59 -4.58 2.15 0.33
C PRO A 59 -4.66 3.48 -0.45
N PHE A 60 -5.28 4.52 0.09
CA PHE A 60 -5.39 5.84 -0.55
C PHE A 60 -4.45 6.89 0.07
N GLY A 61 -3.73 6.52 1.14
CA GLY A 61 -2.81 7.43 1.82
C GLY A 61 -3.50 8.72 2.26
N ILE A 62 -3.04 9.86 1.72
CA ILE A 62 -3.63 11.18 1.97
C ILE A 62 -4.27 11.80 0.72
N ALA A 63 -4.57 10.98 -0.31
CA ALA A 63 -5.20 11.48 -1.52
C ALA A 63 -6.56 12.11 -1.18
N PRO A 64 -6.90 13.29 -1.74
CA PRO A 64 -8.24 13.85 -1.62
C PRO A 64 -9.29 12.91 -2.21
N GLU A 65 -10.50 12.90 -1.63
CA GLU A 65 -11.65 12.08 -2.08
C GLU A 65 -12.00 12.31 -3.58
N ASP A 66 -11.71 13.51 -4.09
CA ASP A 66 -11.96 13.94 -5.48
C ASP A 66 -10.68 14.05 -6.34
N ALA A 67 -9.56 13.46 -5.92
CA ALA A 67 -8.38 13.41 -6.78
C ALA A 67 -8.68 12.55 -8.03
N PRO A 68 -8.45 13.08 -9.26
CA PRO A 68 -8.85 12.43 -10.50
C PRO A 68 -8.19 11.07 -10.75
#